data_AF-D8U0A3-F1
#
_entry.id   AF-D8U0A3-F1
#
_cell.length_a   1.000
_cell.length_b   1.000
_cell.length_c   1.000
_cell.angle_alpha   90.00
_cell.angle_beta   90.00
_cell.angle_gamma   90.00
#
_symmetry.space_group_name_H-M   'P 1'
#
loop_
_entity.id
_entity.type
_entity.pdbx_description
1 polymer ?
#
loop_
_entity_poly.entity_id
_entity_poly.type
_entity_poly.pdbx_seq_one_letter_code
_entity_poly.pdbx_strand_id
1 'polypeptide(L)'
;MNGYPSRICLSKCAVLYDSKYRTPSCLIHATATTRHATGLCQEGAEATEFGSFTFGGEPPEAVSGPEDASSVASTSTAALDVSGELVFIDTQQQYSAQWAIRTGNGLLTPIALGYEPPKTDELGQALAPGALVTISCSMDPLGTCNPGPGSQTAVLSAESAFLADTRETHQRMLVIILDYSACGAPAAVNGTAVRSIFLGPNGDGSGGVAEKYRQCSHGKLTMNTTAFTVITVKAACSDGVVQSCSYTFASITADAMAKGVLGQKAFSEFTRIVYVIPPRVPCAFSGIALLPGNRVWLTSGRIGGVYNWTSIMQEVLHGYGLQHAWQNGMEYDDYSTFMGRGDVCLTAPELAYLGWATPAPGGDRIDSSRLRVRTTLSFSLPATYLSPDGNYLRVVPDWLPSYSEPTVGKNLYIAVRVNKGGDALLGTFYANKVNIHELNASLDNNPLAQPYTNRQTTCVTAIQPRSQTNLTAYNLVVYSGFWVGGKDILRVHLCRYDSTPDECPSLKSLEPPLPPAPPRPPPPPPKPPSPTPRLPSSPRLPPSPRLPSSPRPQASPRPQPSKTSLKSPPPPRK
;
A
#
# COMPACT_ATOMS: atom_id res chain seq x y z
N MET A 1 -22.55 -35.51 44.08
CA MET A 1 -21.19 -36.07 44.20
C MET A 1 -20.76 -36.65 42.87
N ASN A 2 -19.61 -36.18 42.38
CA ASN A 2 -18.73 -36.76 41.37
C ASN A 2 -19.23 -36.89 39.92
N GLY A 3 -19.14 -35.77 39.20
CA GLY A 3 -18.80 -35.79 37.78
C GLY A 3 -17.30 -36.08 37.58
N TYR A 4 -16.98 -36.76 36.48
CA TYR A 4 -15.64 -36.85 35.92
C TYR A 4 -15.62 -36.11 34.57
N PRO A 5 -14.68 -35.17 34.35
CA PRO A 5 -14.58 -34.44 33.09
C PRO A 5 -13.62 -35.14 32.12
N SER A 6 -14.02 -35.19 30.85
CA SER A 6 -13.16 -35.53 29.72
C SER A 6 -12.17 -34.40 29.48
N ARG A 7 -10.88 -34.75 29.45
CA ARG A 7 -9.74 -33.85 29.34
C ARG A 7 -9.68 -33.21 27.94
N ILE A 8 -9.70 -31.88 27.89
CA ILE A 8 -9.23 -31.08 26.76
C ILE A 8 -7.74 -30.84 26.97
N CYS A 9 -6.91 -31.34 26.05
CA CYS A 9 -5.48 -31.00 25.99
C CYS A 9 -5.33 -29.59 25.42
N LEU A 10 -5.12 -28.61 26.30
CA LEU A 10 -4.58 -27.30 25.93
C LEU A 10 -3.05 -27.38 25.96
N SER A 11 -2.40 -27.54 24.81
CA SER A 11 -0.97 -27.29 24.69
C SER A 11 -0.72 -25.79 24.59
N LYS A 12 -0.17 -25.23 25.68
CA LYS A 12 0.48 -23.93 25.71
C LYS A 12 1.68 -23.94 24.75
N CYS A 13 1.66 -23.12 23.70
CA CYS A 13 2.89 -22.70 23.03
C CYS A 13 3.42 -21.45 23.73
N ALA A 14 4.36 -21.64 24.66
CA ALA A 14 5.25 -20.56 25.08
C ALA A 14 6.32 -20.39 23.99
N VAL A 15 6.28 -19.28 23.27
CA VAL A 15 7.35 -18.92 22.33
C VAL A 15 8.44 -18.22 23.13
N LEU A 16 9.51 -18.96 23.46
CA LEU A 16 10.79 -18.37 23.81
C LEU A 16 11.47 -17.93 22.50
N TYR A 17 11.66 -16.62 22.34
CA TYR A 17 12.40 -16.05 21.22
C TYR A 17 13.91 -16.27 21.43
N ASP A 18 14.51 -17.12 20.59
CA ASP A 18 15.96 -17.13 20.38
C ASP A 18 16.29 -16.42 19.05
N SER A 19 17.38 -15.67 19.05
CA SER A 19 17.68 -14.54 18.15
C SER A 19 18.57 -14.89 16.95
N LYS A 20 18.68 -16.16 16.57
CA LYS A 20 19.43 -16.58 15.39
C LYS A 20 18.72 -17.73 14.69
N TYR A 21 18.68 -17.66 13.35
CA TYR A 21 18.06 -18.58 12.38
C TYR A 21 16.61 -18.23 11.98
N ARG A 22 16.47 -17.73 10.74
CA ARG A 22 15.19 -17.50 10.04
C ARG A 22 14.77 -18.77 9.31
N THR A 23 13.46 -19.03 9.39
CA THR A 23 12.61 -20.05 8.74
C THR A 23 12.40 -21.37 9.48
N PRO A 24 11.11 -21.72 9.67
CA PRO A 24 10.64 -23.04 9.28
C PRO A 24 9.47 -22.93 8.30
N SER A 25 9.60 -23.64 7.17
CA SER A 25 8.52 -23.99 6.27
C SER A 25 7.74 -25.17 6.86
N CYS A 26 6.43 -25.03 7.06
CA CYS A 26 5.53 -26.17 7.22
C CYS A 26 4.95 -26.54 5.86
N LEU A 27 5.41 -27.66 5.31
CA LEU A 27 4.86 -28.31 4.13
C LEU A 27 3.76 -29.27 4.59
N ILE A 28 2.49 -29.00 4.30
CA ILE A 28 1.42 -29.99 4.47
C ILE A 28 1.15 -30.60 3.08
N HIS A 29 1.61 -31.83 2.88
CA HIS A 29 1.17 -32.68 1.79
C HIS A 29 -0.24 -33.21 2.12
N ALA A 30 -1.24 -32.83 1.33
CA ALA A 30 -2.51 -33.53 1.27
C ALA A 30 -2.56 -34.33 -0.04
N THR A 31 -2.21 -35.61 0.04
CA THR A 31 -2.57 -36.62 -0.97
C THR A 31 -3.99 -37.08 -0.71
N ALA A 32 -4.93 -36.75 -1.61
CA ALA A 32 -6.25 -37.37 -1.63
C ALA A 32 -6.31 -38.38 -2.79
N THR A 33 -6.31 -39.65 -2.42
CA THR A 33 -6.55 -40.78 -3.32
C THR A 33 -8.05 -41.04 -3.37
N THR A 34 -8.61 -41.08 -4.58
CA THR A 34 -9.98 -41.48 -4.90
C THR A 34 -10.32 -42.88 -4.40
N ARG A 35 -11.50 -43.06 -3.78
CA ARG A 35 -12.34 -44.25 -3.94
C ARG A 35 -13.82 -43.94 -3.66
N HIS A 36 -14.65 -44.36 -4.61
CA HIS A 36 -16.10 -44.37 -4.60
C HIS A 36 -16.69 -45.14 -3.41
N ALA A 37 -17.76 -44.61 -2.82
CA ALA A 37 -18.89 -45.40 -2.35
C ALA A 37 -20.17 -44.55 -2.41
N THR A 38 -21.14 -45.07 -3.14
CA THR A 38 -22.50 -44.59 -3.37
C THR A 38 -23.37 -44.67 -2.11
N GLY A 39 -24.23 -43.66 -1.89
CA GLY A 39 -25.30 -43.72 -0.90
C GLY A 39 -26.28 -42.56 -1.04
N LEU A 40 -27.43 -42.84 -1.67
CA LEU A 40 -28.64 -42.01 -1.68
C LEU A 40 -29.20 -41.85 -0.25
N CYS A 41 -29.70 -40.65 0.10
CA CYS A 41 -30.97 -40.45 0.80
C CYS A 41 -31.37 -38.97 0.87
N GLN A 42 -32.69 -38.78 1.01
CA GLN A 42 -33.52 -37.61 0.70
C GLN A 42 -33.33 -36.36 1.56
N GLU A 43 -33.78 -35.24 0.96
CA GLU A 43 -34.13 -33.99 1.60
C GLU A 43 -35.25 -34.18 2.64
N GLY A 44 -35.06 -33.60 3.81
CA GLY A 44 -36.08 -33.40 4.84
C GLY A 44 -35.80 -32.09 5.56
N ALA A 45 -36.60 -31.07 5.24
CA ALA A 45 -36.62 -29.80 5.93
C ALA A 45 -37.49 -29.93 7.19
N GLU A 46 -36.95 -29.58 8.35
CA GLU A 46 -37.76 -29.17 9.51
C GLU A 46 -36.92 -28.27 10.43
N ALA A 47 -37.40 -27.03 10.57
CA ALA A 47 -36.90 -26.05 11.52
C ALA A 47 -37.45 -26.37 12.91
N THR A 48 -36.61 -26.31 13.93
CA THR A 48 -37.05 -26.32 15.33
C THR A 48 -36.44 -25.14 16.07
N GLU A 49 -37.33 -24.30 16.59
CA GLU A 49 -37.10 -23.19 17.51
C GLU A 49 -36.41 -23.68 18.79
N PHE A 50 -35.36 -22.97 19.21
CA PHE A 50 -34.81 -23.13 20.56
C PHE A 50 -35.48 -22.12 21.51
N GLY A 51 -36.20 -22.66 22.48
CA GLY A 51 -36.90 -21.92 23.54
C GLY A 51 -35.95 -21.23 24.51
N SER A 52 -36.39 -20.04 24.92
CA SER A 52 -35.76 -19.18 25.93
C SER A 52 -36.04 -19.70 27.34
N PHE A 53 -35.01 -19.81 28.17
CA PHE A 53 -35.11 -20.14 29.60
C PHE A 53 -35.34 -18.86 30.41
N THR A 54 -36.47 -18.82 31.12
CA THR A 54 -36.80 -17.81 32.14
C THR A 54 -36.25 -18.23 33.51
N PHE A 55 -35.48 -17.36 34.15
CA PHE A 55 -35.20 -17.44 35.59
C PHE A 55 -36.16 -16.50 36.33
N GLY A 56 -37.04 -17.07 37.14
CA GLY A 56 -37.89 -16.34 38.08
C GLY A 56 -37.11 -15.99 39.35
N GLY A 57 -37.11 -14.70 39.69
CA GLY A 57 -36.70 -14.16 40.97
C GLY A 57 -37.48 -12.89 41.24
N GLU A 58 -38.36 -12.92 42.24
CA GLU A 58 -39.07 -11.74 42.76
C GLU A 58 -38.06 -10.71 43.30
N PRO A 59 -38.20 -9.42 42.97
CA PRO A 59 -37.55 -8.35 43.70
C PRO A 59 -38.47 -7.81 44.82
N PRO A 60 -37.90 -7.36 45.95
CA PRO A 60 -38.67 -6.76 47.04
C PRO A 60 -39.13 -5.33 46.70
N GLU A 61 -40.28 -4.96 47.26
CA GLU A 61 -40.89 -3.63 47.20
C GLU A 61 -39.91 -2.51 47.60
N ALA A 62 -39.72 -1.54 46.70
CA ALA A 62 -39.00 -0.31 46.97
C ALA A 62 -39.99 0.82 47.26
N VAL A 63 -39.80 1.42 48.43
CA VAL A 63 -40.51 2.58 48.99
C VAL A 63 -40.29 3.82 48.11
N SER A 64 -41.37 4.50 47.77
CA SER A 64 -41.40 5.77 47.06
C SER A 64 -40.87 6.92 47.92
N GLY A 65 -39.78 7.56 47.48
CA GLY A 65 -39.29 8.86 47.96
C GLY A 65 -39.43 9.92 46.85
N PRO A 66 -39.56 11.21 47.19
CA PRO A 66 -40.01 12.24 46.27
C PRO A 66 -38.95 12.61 45.22
N GLU A 67 -39.42 12.84 44.01
CA GLU A 67 -38.70 13.37 42.86
C GLU A 67 -38.29 14.83 43.11
N ASP A 68 -36.98 15.08 43.25
CA ASP A 68 -36.42 16.40 43.00
C ASP A 68 -35.89 16.45 41.57
N ALA A 69 -36.71 17.06 40.70
CA ALA A 69 -36.39 17.37 39.33
C ALA A 69 -35.32 18.47 39.26
N SER A 70 -34.06 18.07 39.14
CA SER A 70 -33.00 18.95 38.62
C SER A 70 -32.96 18.81 37.09
N SER A 71 -33.87 19.50 36.41
CA SER A 71 -33.81 19.69 34.96
C SER A 71 -32.60 20.55 34.61
N VAL A 72 -31.46 19.89 34.36
CA VAL A 72 -30.36 20.52 33.62
C VAL A 72 -30.92 20.82 32.23
N ALA A 73 -31.29 22.08 32.00
CA ALA A 73 -31.68 22.57 30.70
C ALA A 73 -30.53 22.28 29.72
N SER A 74 -30.67 21.20 28.95
CA SER A 74 -29.86 20.91 27.78
C SER A 74 -30.01 22.11 26.86
N THR A 75 -29.02 22.99 26.91
CA THR A 75 -28.92 24.13 26.01
C THR A 75 -28.61 23.51 24.65
N SER A 76 -29.67 23.25 23.88
CA SER A 76 -29.57 22.81 22.50
C SER A 76 -28.73 23.84 21.76
N THR A 77 -27.45 23.52 21.56
CA THR A 77 -26.55 24.28 20.70
C THR A 77 -27.19 24.33 19.32
N ALA A 78 -27.52 25.53 18.86
CA ALA A 78 -28.12 25.75 17.55
C ALA A 78 -27.34 24.98 16.47
N ALA A 79 -28.07 24.33 15.56
CA ALA A 79 -27.45 23.69 14.41
C ALA A 79 -26.66 24.74 13.60
N LEU A 80 -25.44 24.40 13.25
CA LEU A 80 -24.53 25.18 12.43
C LEU A 80 -24.34 24.47 11.10
N ASP A 81 -24.35 25.25 10.02
CA ASP A 81 -23.98 24.76 8.69
C ASP A 81 -22.46 24.76 8.53
N VAL A 82 -21.89 23.59 8.28
CA VAL A 82 -20.48 23.41 7.98
C VAL A 82 -20.33 23.12 6.51
N SER A 83 -19.59 23.98 5.79
CA SER A 83 -19.37 23.84 4.35
C SER A 83 -17.90 23.55 4.02
N GLY A 84 -17.69 22.71 3.02
CA GLY A 84 -16.37 22.37 2.52
C GLY A 84 -16.37 21.09 1.71
N GLU A 85 -15.18 20.57 1.44
CA GLU A 85 -15.01 19.33 0.71
C GLU A 85 -15.21 18.13 1.63
N LEU A 86 -16.12 17.24 1.26
CA LEU A 86 -16.36 16.00 1.97
C LEU A 86 -15.18 15.05 1.75
N VAL A 87 -14.45 14.69 2.81
CA VAL A 87 -13.32 13.76 2.73
C VAL A 87 -13.63 12.51 3.54
N PHE A 88 -13.20 11.37 3.00
CA PHE A 88 -13.22 10.10 3.71
C PHE A 88 -11.87 9.90 4.39
N ILE A 89 -11.89 9.40 5.61
CA ILE A 89 -10.70 9.00 6.35
C ILE A 89 -10.75 7.50 6.54
N ASP A 90 -9.84 6.81 5.86
CA ASP A 90 -9.71 5.38 6.01
C ASP A 90 -9.01 5.08 7.33
N THR A 91 -9.78 4.75 8.36
CA THR A 91 -9.28 4.45 9.70
C THR A 91 -8.71 3.04 9.81
N GLN A 92 -8.78 2.23 8.74
CA GLN A 92 -8.35 0.82 8.69
C GLN A 92 -9.06 -0.09 9.73
N GLN A 93 -10.04 0.43 10.48
CA GLN A 93 -10.81 -0.31 11.46
C GLN A 93 -12.15 -0.72 10.81
N GLN A 94 -12.40 -2.02 10.75
CA GLN A 94 -13.52 -2.68 10.05
C GLN A 94 -14.94 -2.17 10.38
N TYR A 95 -15.12 -1.21 11.30
CA TYR A 95 -16.44 -0.81 11.81
C TYR A 95 -16.65 0.69 12.00
N SER A 96 -15.73 1.56 11.57
CA SER A 96 -15.97 3.00 11.69
C SER A 96 -15.29 3.81 10.59
N ALA A 97 -15.95 3.85 9.44
CA ALA A 97 -15.76 4.94 8.48
C ALA A 97 -15.86 6.28 9.22
N GLN A 98 -14.85 7.14 9.06
CA GLN A 98 -14.90 8.50 9.56
C GLN A 98 -14.88 9.47 8.40
N TRP A 99 -15.84 10.39 8.40
CA TRP A 99 -15.94 11.46 7.43
C TRP A 99 -15.49 12.77 8.07
N ALA A 100 -15.02 13.70 7.24
CA ALA A 100 -14.73 15.06 7.67
C ALA A 100 -15.07 16.06 6.57
N ILE A 101 -15.23 17.32 6.95
CA ILE A 101 -15.36 18.44 6.02
C ILE A 101 -14.05 19.21 6.04
N ARG A 102 -13.40 19.29 4.88
CA ARG A 102 -12.24 20.14 4.66
C ARG A 102 -12.69 21.49 4.13
N THR A 103 -12.59 22.51 4.97
CA THR A 103 -12.92 23.88 4.59
C THR A 103 -11.88 24.47 3.62
N GLY A 104 -12.20 25.57 2.95
CA GLY A 104 -11.31 26.21 1.96
C GLY A 104 -9.97 26.72 2.52
N ASN A 105 -9.83 26.87 3.84
CA ASN A 105 -8.56 27.20 4.51
C ASN A 105 -7.73 25.95 4.89
N GLY A 106 -8.22 24.76 4.51
CA GLY A 106 -7.63 23.47 4.78
C GLY A 106 -7.99 22.87 6.15
N LEU A 107 -8.71 23.57 7.03
CA LEU A 107 -9.13 23.04 8.34
C LEU A 107 -10.07 21.85 8.14
N LEU A 108 -9.80 20.78 8.87
CA LEU A 108 -10.64 19.59 8.93
C LEU A 108 -11.62 19.68 10.10
N THR A 109 -12.90 19.55 9.81
CA THR A 109 -13.96 19.39 10.79
C THR A 109 -14.41 17.93 10.76
N PRO A 110 -14.10 17.10 11.77
CA PRO A 110 -14.53 15.71 11.79
C PRO A 110 -16.06 15.64 11.90
N ILE A 111 -16.66 14.64 11.26
CA ILE A 111 -18.05 14.26 11.47
C ILE A 111 -18.09 13.11 12.49
N ALA A 112 -19.16 13.05 13.28
CA ALA A 112 -19.39 12.03 14.30
C ALA A 112 -19.09 10.61 13.77
N LEU A 113 -18.41 9.82 14.61
CA LEU A 113 -18.03 8.46 14.26
C LEU A 113 -19.27 7.60 13.96
N GLY A 114 -19.22 6.84 12.87
CA GLY A 114 -20.34 6.00 12.43
C GLY A 114 -21.44 6.74 11.65
N TYR A 115 -21.33 8.07 11.47
CA TYR A 115 -22.18 8.77 10.52
C TYR A 115 -21.79 8.40 9.09
N GLU A 116 -22.77 7.93 8.30
CA GLU A 116 -22.62 7.71 6.87
C GLU A 116 -23.41 8.81 6.13
N PRO A 117 -22.73 9.70 5.38
CA PRO A 117 -23.40 10.69 4.56
C PRO A 117 -24.39 10.02 3.57
N PRO A 118 -25.54 10.64 3.28
CA PRO A 118 -26.52 10.07 2.37
C PRO A 118 -25.92 9.94 0.96
N LYS A 119 -26.35 8.93 0.18
CA LYS A 119 -25.84 8.72 -1.19
C LYS A 119 -26.17 9.87 -2.15
N THR A 120 -27.24 10.59 -1.88
CA THR A 120 -27.68 11.77 -2.63
C THR A 120 -28.17 12.85 -1.69
N ASP A 121 -28.13 14.11 -2.13
CA ASP A 121 -28.87 15.18 -1.47
C ASP A 121 -30.39 15.10 -1.76
N GLU A 122 -31.15 16.06 -1.24
CA GLU A 122 -32.61 16.15 -1.45
C GLU A 122 -33.01 16.41 -2.91
N LEU A 123 -32.08 16.88 -3.75
CA LEU A 123 -32.28 17.12 -5.18
C LEU A 123 -31.85 15.92 -6.03
N GLY A 124 -31.40 14.82 -5.41
CA GLY A 124 -30.91 13.63 -6.10
C GLY A 124 -29.50 13.76 -6.66
N GLN A 125 -28.75 14.81 -6.30
CA GLN A 125 -27.34 14.94 -6.70
C GLN A 125 -26.51 13.93 -5.91
N ALA A 126 -25.64 13.20 -6.61
CA ALA A 126 -24.79 12.19 -5.99
C ALA A 126 -23.80 12.84 -5.02
N LEU A 127 -23.71 12.28 -3.81
CA LEU A 127 -22.72 12.62 -2.81
C LEU A 127 -21.57 11.63 -2.89
N ALA A 128 -20.35 12.12 -3.10
CA ALA A 128 -19.15 11.31 -3.16
C ALA A 128 -18.01 11.98 -2.39
N PRO A 129 -16.99 11.22 -1.94
CA PRO A 129 -15.76 11.84 -1.44
C PRO A 129 -15.20 12.84 -2.47
N GLY A 130 -14.70 13.97 -1.99
CA GLY A 130 -14.26 15.10 -2.80
C GLY A 130 -15.37 16.08 -3.20
N ALA A 131 -16.65 15.77 -3.00
CA ALA A 131 -17.73 16.72 -3.30
C ALA A 131 -17.68 17.94 -2.37
N LEU A 132 -18.02 19.12 -2.89
CA LEU A 132 -18.24 20.30 -2.07
C LEU A 132 -19.66 20.25 -1.50
N VAL A 133 -19.77 20.28 -0.18
CA VAL A 133 -21.03 20.02 0.55
C VAL A 133 -21.26 21.06 1.62
N THR A 134 -22.51 21.18 2.05
CA THR A 134 -22.90 21.80 3.31
C THR A 134 -23.68 20.80 4.15
N ILE A 135 -23.29 20.62 5.41
CA ILE A 135 -23.97 19.74 6.36
C ILE A 135 -24.38 20.55 7.59
N SER A 136 -25.67 20.48 7.95
CA SER A 136 -26.18 21.07 9.18
C SER A 136 -25.92 20.13 10.37
N CYS A 137 -25.21 20.59 11.40
CA CYS A 137 -24.90 19.77 12.58
C CYS A 137 -24.69 20.61 13.84
N SER A 138 -24.76 19.98 15.01
CA SER A 138 -24.29 20.61 16.25
C SER A 138 -22.79 20.33 16.44
N MET A 139 -22.04 21.33 16.90
CA MET A 139 -20.62 21.18 17.19
C MET A 139 -20.44 20.78 18.65
N ASP A 140 -19.77 19.66 18.90
CA ASP A 140 -19.41 19.29 20.28
C ASP A 140 -18.23 20.14 20.80
N PRO A 141 -17.87 20.04 22.10
CA PRO A 141 -16.71 20.77 22.66
C PRO A 141 -15.37 20.41 22.01
N LEU A 142 -15.32 19.30 21.27
CA LEU A 142 -14.16 18.82 20.52
C LEU A 142 -14.16 19.36 19.07
N GLY A 143 -15.17 20.14 18.68
CA GLY A 143 -15.29 20.64 17.32
C GLY A 143 -15.67 19.54 16.31
N THR A 144 -16.27 18.44 16.77
CA THR A 144 -16.87 17.43 15.92
C THR A 144 -18.27 17.87 15.51
N CYS A 145 -18.55 17.79 14.22
CA CYS A 145 -19.86 17.98 13.63
C CYS A 145 -20.71 16.73 13.92
N ASN A 146 -21.80 16.90 14.66
CA ASN A 146 -22.77 15.85 15.00
C ASN A 146 -24.09 16.11 14.25
N PRO A 147 -24.29 15.52 13.05
CA PRO A 147 -25.55 15.66 12.32
C PRO A 147 -26.69 15.05 13.14
N GLY A 148 -27.77 15.82 13.33
CA GLY A 148 -28.97 15.33 13.98
C GLY A 148 -29.82 14.46 13.06
N PRO A 149 -30.81 13.72 13.59
CA PRO A 149 -31.83 13.08 12.76
C PRO A 149 -32.50 14.12 11.85
N GLY A 150 -32.50 13.87 10.54
CA GLY A 150 -33.05 14.81 9.54
C GLY A 150 -32.12 15.96 9.15
N SER A 151 -30.85 15.95 9.58
CA SER A 151 -29.84 16.89 9.06
C SER A 151 -29.78 16.83 7.54
N GLN A 152 -29.90 18.00 6.91
CA GLN A 152 -29.78 18.14 5.48
C GLN A 152 -28.30 18.17 5.07
N THR A 153 -27.99 17.45 4.00
CA THR A 153 -26.71 17.58 3.29
C THR A 153 -27.03 18.12 1.91
N ALA A 154 -26.48 19.29 1.57
CA ALA A 154 -26.63 19.90 0.25
C ALA A 154 -25.34 19.74 -0.55
N VAL A 155 -25.43 19.23 -1.78
CA VAL A 155 -24.30 19.18 -2.70
C VAL A 155 -24.17 20.54 -3.40
N LEU A 156 -23.05 21.21 -3.17
CA LEU A 156 -22.69 22.47 -3.85
C LEU A 156 -21.97 22.20 -5.17
N SER A 157 -21.17 21.12 -5.22
CA SER A 157 -20.52 20.60 -6.42
C SER A 157 -20.17 19.12 -6.24
N ALA A 158 -20.49 18.29 -7.23
CA ALA A 158 -20.12 16.87 -7.24
C ALA A 158 -18.68 16.61 -7.69
N GLU A 159 -17.99 17.61 -8.24
CA GLU A 159 -16.62 17.46 -8.75
C GLU A 159 -15.59 17.55 -7.63
N SER A 160 -14.66 16.58 -7.60
CA SER A 160 -13.52 16.63 -6.69
C SER A 160 -12.42 17.54 -7.19
N ALA A 161 -11.86 18.33 -6.27
CA ALA A 161 -10.68 19.15 -6.52
C ALA A 161 -9.37 18.33 -6.68
N PHE A 162 -9.37 17.04 -6.31
CA PHE A 162 -8.19 16.16 -6.29
C PHE A 162 -8.36 14.94 -7.20
N LEU A 163 -8.75 15.16 -8.45
CA LEU A 163 -8.58 14.12 -9.48
C LEU A 163 -7.09 13.87 -9.71
N ALA A 164 -6.73 12.62 -10.02
CA ALA A 164 -5.36 12.29 -10.40
C ALA A 164 -5.00 13.08 -11.66
N ASP A 165 -4.19 14.14 -11.52
CA ASP A 165 -3.58 14.79 -12.67
C ASP A 165 -2.60 13.78 -13.29
N THR A 166 -2.85 13.43 -14.55
CA THR A 166 -1.98 12.50 -15.32
C THR A 166 -0.63 13.15 -15.69
N ARG A 167 -0.47 14.44 -15.38
CA ARG A 167 0.78 15.17 -15.52
C ARG A 167 1.76 14.80 -14.42
N GLU A 168 3.02 15.16 -14.67
CA GLU A 168 4.06 15.07 -13.67
C GLU A 168 3.70 15.90 -12.44
N THR A 169 3.64 15.25 -11.28
CA THR A 169 3.34 15.87 -10.01
C THR A 169 4.63 16.03 -9.21
N HIS A 170 4.99 17.29 -8.93
CA HIS A 170 6.08 17.63 -8.03
C HIS A 170 5.55 17.94 -6.63
N GLN A 171 5.82 17.04 -5.68
CA GLN A 171 5.38 17.21 -4.31
C GLN A 171 6.25 18.22 -3.57
N ARG A 172 5.63 19.31 -3.09
CA ARG A 172 6.19 20.22 -2.07
C ARG A 172 5.72 19.69 -0.72
N MET A 173 6.55 18.87 -0.08
CA MET A 173 6.17 18.14 1.12
C MET A 173 6.65 18.83 2.40
N LEU A 174 5.74 18.97 3.36
CA LEU A 174 6.01 19.35 4.74
C LEU A 174 5.83 18.13 5.64
N VAL A 175 6.86 17.76 6.40
CA VAL A 175 6.76 16.76 7.46
C VAL A 175 6.76 17.46 8.82
N ILE A 176 5.70 17.26 9.60
CA ILE A 176 5.50 17.83 10.92
C ILE A 176 5.68 16.72 11.96
N ILE A 177 6.78 16.76 12.68
CA ILE A 177 7.05 15.84 13.79
C ILE A 177 6.36 16.38 15.04
N LEU A 178 5.38 15.62 15.53
CA LEU A 178 4.68 15.96 16.76
C LEU A 178 5.51 15.56 17.98
N ASP A 179 5.71 16.48 18.91
CA ASP A 179 6.36 16.24 20.19
C ASP A 179 5.40 16.49 21.35
N TYR A 180 4.97 15.41 22.01
CA TYR A 180 4.14 15.42 23.23
C TYR A 180 4.99 15.10 24.47
N SER A 181 6.26 15.53 24.48
CA SER A 181 7.19 15.31 25.60
C SER A 181 6.63 15.79 26.95
N ALA A 182 5.85 16.87 26.97
CA ALA A 182 5.17 17.39 28.16
C ALA A 182 4.16 16.40 28.80
N CYS A 183 3.67 15.42 28.04
CA CYS A 183 2.73 14.37 28.48
C CYS A 183 3.39 12.99 28.52
N GLY A 184 4.72 12.91 28.41
CA GLY A 184 5.43 11.64 28.42
C GLY A 184 5.44 10.87 27.09
N ALA A 185 5.03 11.50 25.98
CA ALA A 185 5.07 10.94 24.62
C ALA A 185 6.00 11.76 23.69
N PRO A 186 7.33 11.77 23.93
CA PRO A 186 8.26 12.56 23.14
C PRO A 186 8.36 12.07 21.70
N ALA A 187 8.70 12.97 20.78
CA ALA A 187 9.06 12.61 19.41
C ALA A 187 10.18 11.55 19.39
N ALA A 188 10.00 10.48 18.61
CA ALA A 188 10.98 9.39 18.48
C ALA A 188 11.92 9.54 17.28
N VAL A 189 11.67 10.52 16.41
CA VAL A 189 12.46 10.82 15.23
C VAL A 189 12.77 12.32 15.21
N ASN A 190 13.90 12.72 14.62
CA ASN A 190 14.28 14.12 14.46
C ASN A 190 14.30 14.52 12.97
N GLY A 191 14.43 15.83 12.71
CA GLY A 191 14.40 16.36 11.35
C GLY A 191 15.47 15.78 10.42
N THR A 192 16.68 15.51 10.91
CA THR A 192 17.77 14.92 10.13
C THR A 192 17.44 13.49 9.70
N ALA A 193 16.92 12.68 10.62
CA ALA A 193 16.51 11.31 10.33
C ALA A 193 15.35 11.27 9.33
N VAL A 194 14.34 12.13 9.50
CA VAL A 194 13.23 12.26 8.54
C VAL A 194 13.74 12.69 7.16
N ARG A 195 14.63 13.69 7.08
CA ARG A 195 15.27 14.06 5.80
C ARG A 195 15.98 12.89 5.15
N SER A 196 16.72 12.09 5.92
CA SER A 196 17.40 10.91 5.40
C SER A 196 16.43 9.82 4.91
N ILE A 197 15.29 9.63 5.59
CA ILE A 197 14.25 8.68 5.18
C ILE A 197 13.64 9.10 3.84
N PHE A 198 13.23 10.37 3.74
CA PHE A 198 12.50 10.85 2.56
C PHE A 198 13.40 11.14 1.36
N LEU A 199 14.58 11.74 1.57
CA LEU A 199 15.47 12.20 0.50
C LEU A 199 16.69 11.29 0.27
N GLY A 200 16.90 10.30 1.14
CA GLY A 200 18.11 9.51 1.18
C GLY A 200 19.26 10.18 1.95
N PRO A 201 20.39 9.48 2.14
CA PRO A 201 21.49 9.91 3.01
C PRO A 201 22.15 11.21 2.56
N ASN A 202 22.12 11.52 1.26
CA ASN A 202 22.69 12.74 0.70
C ASN A 202 21.75 13.95 0.78
N GLY A 203 20.46 13.74 1.11
CA GLY A 203 19.47 14.82 1.15
C GLY A 203 19.09 15.40 -0.22
N ASP A 204 19.46 14.75 -1.32
CA ASP A 204 19.29 15.23 -2.71
C ASP A 204 18.15 14.53 -3.48
N GLY A 205 17.44 13.58 -2.84
CA GLY A 205 16.37 12.80 -3.46
C GLY A 205 16.87 11.70 -4.42
N SER A 206 18.18 11.39 -4.41
CA SER A 206 18.73 10.25 -5.12
C SER A 206 18.45 8.91 -4.42
N GLY A 207 18.03 8.94 -3.14
CA GLY A 207 17.64 7.76 -2.38
C GLY A 207 16.34 7.96 -1.60
N GLY A 208 16.07 7.05 -0.64
CA GLY A 208 14.92 7.13 0.25
C GLY A 208 13.58 7.03 -0.47
N VAL A 209 12.54 7.64 0.12
CA VAL A 209 11.18 7.65 -0.46
C VAL A 209 11.14 8.41 -1.79
N ALA A 210 11.92 9.49 -1.94
CA ALA A 210 11.97 10.28 -3.18
C ALA A 210 12.41 9.45 -4.38
N GLU A 211 13.39 8.56 -4.20
CA GLU A 211 13.78 7.60 -5.23
C GLU A 211 12.64 6.62 -5.54
N LYS A 212 11.92 6.14 -4.52
CA LYS A 212 10.79 5.23 -4.69
C LYS A 212 9.61 5.85 -5.41
N TYR A 213 9.29 7.12 -5.16
CA TYR A 213 8.32 7.86 -5.96
C TYR A 213 8.70 7.82 -7.44
N ARG A 214 9.93 8.18 -7.78
CA ARG A 214 10.40 8.19 -9.17
C ARG A 214 10.41 6.79 -9.80
N GLN A 215 10.88 5.78 -9.09
CA GLN A 215 10.94 4.40 -9.58
C GLN A 215 9.56 3.81 -9.84
N CYS A 216 8.64 3.91 -8.87
CA CYS A 216 7.32 3.29 -8.97
C CYS A 216 6.32 4.06 -9.84
N SER A 217 6.59 5.34 -10.13
CA SER A 217 5.74 6.17 -10.97
C SER A 217 6.29 6.46 -12.36
N HIS A 218 7.43 5.89 -12.72
CA HIS A 218 8.16 6.25 -13.95
C HIS A 218 8.43 7.76 -14.07
N GLY A 219 8.72 8.41 -12.93
CA GLY A 219 8.96 9.84 -12.85
C GLY A 219 7.70 10.72 -12.88
N LYS A 220 6.49 10.14 -12.93
CA LYS A 220 5.23 10.91 -12.87
C LYS A 220 4.96 11.50 -11.49
N LEU A 221 5.52 10.91 -10.44
CA LEU A 221 5.49 11.43 -9.09
C LEU A 221 6.91 11.66 -8.63
N THR A 222 7.21 12.91 -8.27
CA THR A 222 8.53 13.30 -7.78
C THR A 222 8.42 14.18 -6.55
N MET A 223 9.50 14.27 -5.79
CA MET A 223 9.60 15.16 -4.65
C MET A 223 10.44 16.38 -5.00
N ASN A 224 9.92 17.57 -4.73
CA ASN A 224 10.70 18.79 -4.81
C ASN A 224 11.63 18.85 -3.59
N THR A 225 12.90 18.49 -3.79
CA THR A 225 13.88 18.32 -2.71
C THR A 225 14.27 19.63 -2.04
N THR A 226 14.23 20.75 -2.76
CA THR A 226 14.52 22.08 -2.21
C THR A 226 13.35 22.65 -1.43
N ALA A 227 12.11 22.28 -1.78
CA ALA A 227 10.92 22.63 -1.03
C ALA A 227 10.64 21.66 0.15
N PHE A 228 11.32 20.51 0.22
CA PHE A 228 11.12 19.52 1.28
C PHE A 228 11.50 20.10 2.65
N THR A 229 10.49 20.23 3.50
CA THR A 229 10.61 20.87 4.80
C THR A 229 10.24 19.90 5.91
N VAL A 230 11.03 19.88 6.98
CA VAL A 230 10.74 19.13 8.19
C VAL A 230 10.80 20.07 9.38
N ILE A 231 9.76 20.05 10.20
CA ILE A 231 9.70 20.79 11.46
C ILE A 231 9.30 19.86 12.59
N THR A 232 9.67 20.23 13.81
CA THR A 232 9.16 19.61 15.03
C THR A 232 8.33 20.65 15.77
N VAL A 233 7.09 20.28 16.14
CA VAL A 233 6.19 21.16 16.89
C VAL A 233 5.89 20.54 18.25
N LYS A 234 5.91 21.37 19.29
CA LYS A 234 5.47 20.96 20.64
C LYS A 234 3.96 21.05 20.69
N ALA A 235 3.30 19.93 20.91
CA ALA A 235 1.85 19.85 20.97
C ALA A 235 1.34 19.86 22.42
N ALA A 236 0.12 20.34 22.62
CA ALA A 236 -0.50 20.42 23.93
C ALA A 236 -1.06 19.05 24.36
N CYS A 237 -1.03 18.74 25.65
CA CYS A 237 -1.50 17.44 26.16
C CYS A 237 -3.02 17.34 26.30
N SER A 238 -3.73 18.45 26.11
CA SER A 238 -5.17 18.58 26.31
C SER A 238 -6.00 18.30 25.06
N ASP A 239 -5.37 18.02 23.91
CA ASP A 239 -6.05 17.81 22.63
C ASP A 239 -6.55 16.37 22.41
N GLY A 240 -6.42 15.51 23.42
CA GLY A 240 -6.87 14.11 23.39
C GLY A 240 -5.99 13.18 22.56
N VAL A 241 -4.95 13.68 21.88
CA VAL A 241 -4.13 12.87 20.96
C VAL A 241 -3.41 11.76 21.72
N VAL A 242 -2.78 12.07 22.85
CA VAL A 242 -2.00 11.09 23.64
C VAL A 242 -2.88 10.01 24.26
N GLN A 243 -4.15 10.30 24.56
CA GLN A 243 -5.06 9.37 25.23
C GLN A 243 -5.78 8.45 24.24
N SER A 244 -6.21 8.96 23.08
CA SER A 244 -7.08 8.22 22.15
C SER A 244 -6.57 8.14 20.72
N CYS A 245 -5.36 8.65 20.43
CA CYS A 245 -4.86 8.81 19.06
C CYS A 245 -5.87 9.58 18.17
N SER A 246 -6.36 10.73 18.65
CA SER A 246 -7.18 11.60 17.80
C SER A 246 -6.35 12.25 16.69
N TYR A 247 -6.20 11.55 15.58
CA TYR A 247 -5.39 12.01 14.46
C TYR A 247 -5.92 13.32 13.84
N THR A 248 -7.23 13.56 13.87
CA THR A 248 -7.82 14.83 13.42
C THR A 248 -7.29 15.99 14.26
N PHE A 249 -7.33 15.88 15.59
CA PHE A 249 -6.73 16.89 16.47
C PHE A 249 -5.23 17.00 16.30
N ALA A 250 -4.54 15.88 16.11
CA ALA A 250 -3.11 15.89 15.82
C ALA A 250 -2.80 16.78 14.62
N SER A 251 -3.63 16.75 13.57
CA SER A 251 -3.47 17.63 12.40
C SER A 251 -3.84 19.08 12.66
N ILE A 252 -4.90 19.36 13.43
CA ILE A 252 -5.33 20.72 13.78
C ILE A 252 -4.24 21.41 14.60
N THR A 253 -3.77 20.76 15.67
CA THR A 253 -2.68 21.25 16.52
C THR A 253 -1.40 21.43 15.70
N ALA A 254 -1.03 20.42 14.90
CA ALA A 254 0.15 20.48 14.04
C ALA A 254 0.11 21.66 13.07
N ASP A 255 -1.00 21.86 12.38
CA ASP A 255 -1.17 22.94 11.40
C ASP A 255 -1.07 24.30 12.07
N ALA A 256 -1.75 24.50 13.20
CA ALA A 256 -1.71 25.77 13.93
C ALA A 256 -0.28 26.12 14.36
N MET A 257 0.45 25.14 14.92
CA MET A 257 1.83 25.33 15.34
C MET A 257 2.77 25.51 14.14
N ALA A 258 2.58 24.76 13.06
CA ALA A 258 3.35 24.90 11.82
C ALA A 258 3.16 26.27 11.18
N LYS A 259 1.92 26.79 11.13
CA LYS A 259 1.59 28.14 10.67
C LYS A 259 2.25 29.20 11.54
N GLY A 260 2.33 28.99 12.86
CA GLY A 260 3.06 29.87 13.78
C GLY A 260 4.57 29.92 13.50
N VAL A 261 5.18 28.80 13.09
CA VAL A 261 6.62 28.71 12.80
C VAL A 261 6.96 29.20 11.39
N LEU A 262 6.18 28.80 10.39
CA LEU A 262 6.46 29.02 8.97
C LEU A 262 5.80 30.30 8.42
N GLY A 263 4.74 30.77 9.08
CA GLY A 263 3.81 31.74 8.54
C GLY A 263 2.74 31.09 7.65
N GLN A 264 1.53 31.70 7.64
CA GLN A 264 0.37 31.20 6.91
C GLN A 264 0.64 31.03 5.40
N LYS A 265 1.34 32.01 4.79
CA LYS A 265 1.65 32.00 3.35
C LYS A 265 2.53 30.80 2.98
N ALA A 266 3.65 30.61 3.66
CA ALA A 266 4.56 29.50 3.37
C ALA A 266 3.89 28.14 3.61
N PHE A 267 3.08 28.02 4.67
CA PHE A 267 2.31 26.81 4.95
C PHE A 267 1.36 26.45 3.80
N SER A 268 0.70 27.44 3.18
CA SER A 268 -0.24 27.21 2.07
C SER A 268 0.42 26.77 0.76
N GLU A 269 1.74 26.89 0.63
CA GLU A 269 2.47 26.48 -0.58
C GLU A 269 2.83 24.99 -0.61
N PHE A 270 2.63 24.26 0.48
CA PHE A 270 2.88 22.81 0.52
C PHE A 270 1.73 22.04 -0.13
N THR A 271 2.08 21.13 -1.04
CA THR A 271 1.11 20.28 -1.73
C THR A 271 0.85 18.97 -1.01
N ARG A 272 1.67 18.64 0.01
CA ARG A 272 1.53 17.43 0.84
C ARG A 272 2.00 17.70 2.27
N ILE A 273 1.22 17.26 3.26
CA ILE A 273 1.55 17.40 4.68
C ILE A 273 1.54 16.01 5.32
N VAL A 274 2.64 15.67 6.00
CA VAL A 274 2.82 14.41 6.71
C VAL A 274 2.98 14.70 8.20
N TYR A 275 2.11 14.15 9.03
CA TYR A 275 2.18 14.24 10.48
C TYR A 275 2.85 12.99 11.03
N VAL A 276 3.95 13.15 11.76
CA VAL A 276 4.64 12.02 12.40
C VAL A 276 4.24 11.95 13.87
N ILE A 277 3.50 10.91 14.22
CA ILE A 277 2.96 10.66 15.55
C ILE A 277 3.99 9.85 16.38
N PRO A 278 4.28 10.26 17.64
CA PRO A 278 5.16 9.52 18.54
C PRO A 278 4.69 8.09 18.84
N PRO A 279 5.61 7.15 19.15
CA PRO A 279 5.28 5.74 19.35
C PRO A 279 4.52 5.45 20.65
N ARG A 280 4.46 6.41 21.59
CA ARG A 280 3.72 6.28 22.85
C ARG A 280 2.27 6.71 22.75
N VAL A 281 1.85 7.23 21.59
CA VAL A 281 0.44 7.50 21.30
C VAL A 281 -0.21 6.19 20.86
N PRO A 282 -1.36 5.79 21.43
CA PRO A 282 -1.97 4.48 21.22
C PRO A 282 -2.73 4.40 19.89
N CYS A 283 -2.04 4.64 18.77
CA CYS A 283 -2.62 4.51 17.44
C CYS A 283 -2.67 3.04 17.02
N ALA A 284 -3.83 2.59 16.53
CA ALA A 284 -4.02 1.22 16.06
C ALA A 284 -3.54 0.99 14.62
N PHE A 285 -3.04 2.04 13.96
CA PHE A 285 -2.58 2.04 12.57
C PHE A 285 -1.09 2.36 12.47
N SER A 286 -0.46 1.95 11.37
CA SER A 286 0.92 2.36 11.05
C SER A 286 0.96 3.68 10.27
N GLY A 287 -0.04 3.87 9.41
CA GLY A 287 -0.34 5.12 8.73
C GLY A 287 -1.84 5.21 8.44
N ILE A 288 -2.32 6.43 8.20
CA ILE A 288 -3.64 6.72 7.64
C ILE A 288 -3.53 7.96 6.75
N ALA A 289 -4.51 8.16 5.87
CA ALA A 289 -4.54 9.29 4.96
C ALA A 289 -5.96 9.79 4.70
N LEU A 290 -6.05 11.00 4.14
CA LEU A 290 -7.29 11.48 3.55
C LEU A 290 -7.49 10.90 2.15
N LEU A 291 -8.74 10.56 1.84
CA LEU A 291 -9.20 10.06 0.56
C LEU A 291 -10.41 10.89 0.06
N PRO A 292 -10.26 11.72 -0.98
CA PRO A 292 -8.98 12.26 -1.47
C PRO A 292 -8.33 13.19 -0.44
N GLY A 293 -7.05 13.49 -0.65
CA GLY A 293 -6.46 14.62 0.03
C GLY A 293 -4.95 14.67 0.03
N ASN A 294 -4.43 15.59 0.83
CA ASN A 294 -3.02 15.94 0.90
C ASN A 294 -2.42 15.76 2.31
N ARG A 295 -3.11 15.05 3.19
CA ARG A 295 -2.72 14.83 4.58
C ARG A 295 -2.53 13.35 4.84
N VAL A 296 -1.44 13.05 5.54
CA VAL A 296 -1.00 11.71 5.89
C VAL A 296 -0.56 11.72 7.35
N TRP A 297 -0.94 10.72 8.12
CA TRP A 297 -0.44 10.49 9.47
C TRP A 297 0.36 9.21 9.49
N LEU A 298 1.55 9.25 10.06
CA LEU A 298 2.44 8.10 10.17
C LEU A 298 2.87 7.96 11.62
N THR A 299 2.81 6.75 12.15
CA THR A 299 3.42 6.49 13.45
C THR A 299 4.93 6.37 13.31
N SER A 300 5.65 6.70 14.38
CA SER A 300 7.09 6.45 14.51
C SER A 300 7.37 5.20 15.36
N GLY A 301 6.40 4.28 15.41
CA GLY A 301 6.52 2.96 16.04
C GLY A 301 7.46 2.02 15.28
N ARG A 302 7.74 0.85 15.88
CA ARG A 302 8.75 -0.10 15.34
C ARG A 302 8.29 -0.90 14.12
N ILE A 303 6.99 -0.95 13.82
CA ILE A 303 6.44 -1.73 12.70
C ILE A 303 5.70 -0.75 11.80
N GLY A 304 6.17 -0.59 10.55
CA GLY A 304 5.56 0.31 9.56
C GLY A 304 5.81 1.80 9.82
N GLY A 305 4.90 2.63 9.28
CA GLY A 305 4.86 4.07 9.53
C GLY A 305 6.00 4.84 8.87
N VAL A 306 6.56 5.84 9.56
CA VAL A 306 7.55 6.76 8.98
C VAL A 306 8.88 6.08 8.62
N TYR A 307 9.17 4.90 9.18
CA TYR A 307 10.40 4.16 8.85
C TYR A 307 10.25 3.21 7.67
N ASN A 308 9.02 3.02 7.18
CA ASN A 308 8.74 2.15 6.04
C ASN A 308 8.31 2.96 4.82
N TRP A 309 9.12 2.89 3.75
CA TRP A 309 8.82 3.61 2.52
C TRP A 309 7.50 3.14 1.89
N THR A 310 7.11 1.87 2.05
CA THR A 310 5.83 1.37 1.52
C THR A 310 4.65 1.95 2.26
N SER A 311 4.70 2.05 3.59
CA SER A 311 3.67 2.76 4.35
C SER A 311 3.56 4.22 3.92
N ILE A 312 4.69 4.93 3.75
CA ILE A 312 4.67 6.32 3.28
C ILE A 312 4.02 6.44 1.89
N MET A 313 4.43 5.60 0.95
CA MET A 313 3.88 5.58 -0.41
C MET A 313 2.39 5.27 -0.40
N GLN A 314 1.98 4.23 0.33
CA GLN A 314 0.59 3.80 0.44
C GLN A 314 -0.30 4.95 0.91
N GLU A 315 0.05 5.58 2.04
CA GLU A 315 -0.73 6.69 2.58
C GLU A 315 -0.74 7.92 1.65
N VAL A 316 0.36 8.20 0.97
CA VAL A 316 0.39 9.31 0.00
C VAL A 316 -0.49 9.01 -1.21
N LEU A 317 -0.57 7.75 -1.65
CA LEU A 317 -1.36 7.34 -2.82
C LEU A 317 -2.85 7.13 -2.54
N HIS A 318 -3.25 6.91 -1.29
CA HIS A 318 -4.64 7.12 -0.88
C HIS A 318 -5.12 8.53 -1.22
N GLY A 319 -4.26 9.54 -1.07
CA GLY A 319 -4.59 10.92 -1.47
C GLY A 319 -4.91 11.11 -2.96
N TYR A 320 -4.55 10.16 -3.83
CA TYR A 320 -4.84 10.16 -5.27
C TYR A 320 -5.97 9.17 -5.64
N GLY A 321 -6.64 8.56 -4.67
CA GLY A 321 -7.76 7.66 -4.91
C GLY A 321 -7.39 6.19 -5.04
N LEU A 322 -6.14 5.80 -4.76
CA LEU A 322 -5.82 4.38 -4.60
C LEU A 322 -6.38 3.85 -3.28
N GLN A 323 -6.77 2.59 -3.32
CA GLN A 323 -7.44 1.85 -2.25
C GLN A 323 -6.63 0.59 -1.94
N HIS A 324 -6.90 -0.06 -0.81
CA HIS A 324 -6.18 -1.28 -0.47
C HIS A 324 -6.35 -2.37 -1.54
N ALA A 325 -5.28 -3.12 -1.78
CA ALA A 325 -5.27 -4.26 -2.66
C ALA A 325 -5.65 -5.55 -1.90
N TRP A 326 -6.27 -6.47 -2.62
CA TRP A 326 -6.89 -7.67 -2.06
C TRP A 326 -6.28 -8.92 -2.68
N GLN A 327 -6.33 -10.02 -1.95
CA GLN A 327 -6.08 -11.34 -2.50
C GLN A 327 -6.94 -12.34 -1.73
N ASN A 328 -7.48 -13.36 -2.40
CA ASN A 328 -8.30 -14.40 -1.76
C ASN A 328 -9.50 -13.85 -0.94
N GLY A 329 -10.07 -12.71 -1.33
CA GLY A 329 -11.16 -12.06 -0.60
C GLY A 329 -10.73 -11.39 0.72
N MET A 330 -9.43 -11.25 0.96
CA MET A 330 -8.87 -10.60 2.14
C MET A 330 -8.15 -9.31 1.75
N GLU A 331 -8.51 -8.22 2.44
CA GLU A 331 -7.83 -6.93 2.33
C GLU A 331 -6.38 -7.07 2.76
N TYR A 332 -5.48 -6.36 2.10
CA TYR A 332 -4.02 -6.38 2.34
C TYR A 332 -3.29 -7.67 1.99
N ASP A 333 -3.98 -8.74 1.58
CA ASP A 333 -3.33 -10.03 1.31
C ASP A 333 -2.61 -10.07 -0.05
N ASP A 334 -2.66 -8.98 -0.84
CA ASP A 334 -1.85 -8.83 -2.05
C ASP A 334 -0.42 -8.38 -1.70
N TYR A 335 0.56 -9.27 -1.85
CA TYR A 335 1.98 -8.95 -1.64
C TYR A 335 2.70 -8.49 -2.93
N SER A 336 1.95 -8.24 -4.01
CA SER A 336 2.49 -7.73 -5.29
C SER A 336 2.45 -6.20 -5.43
N THR A 337 1.96 -5.50 -4.41
CA THR A 337 1.90 -4.02 -4.34
C THR A 337 1.96 -3.55 -2.89
N PHE A 338 2.47 -2.35 -2.66
CA PHE A 338 2.41 -1.69 -1.35
C PHE A 338 1.01 -1.20 -0.97
N MET A 339 0.03 -1.22 -1.89
CA MET A 339 -1.38 -1.04 -1.51
C MET A 339 -1.96 -2.28 -0.81
N GLY A 340 -1.25 -3.41 -0.86
CA GLY A 340 -1.47 -4.55 0.02
C GLY A 340 -0.36 -4.63 1.07
N ARG A 341 0.40 -5.72 1.10
CA ARG A 341 1.53 -5.91 2.05
C ARG A 341 2.89 -6.07 1.37
N GLY A 342 2.96 -5.82 0.07
CA GLY A 342 4.18 -5.97 -0.71
C GLY A 342 5.18 -4.83 -0.48
N ASP A 343 6.46 -5.15 -0.31
CA ASP A 343 7.54 -4.15 -0.33
C ASP A 343 8.02 -3.82 -1.75
N VAL A 344 7.06 -3.52 -2.64
CA VAL A 344 7.23 -3.43 -4.10
C VAL A 344 6.30 -2.40 -4.72
N CYS A 345 6.54 -2.01 -5.98
CA CYS A 345 5.73 -0.99 -6.65
C CYS A 345 4.31 -1.47 -6.98
N LEU A 346 3.49 -0.51 -7.40
CA LEU A 346 2.11 -0.69 -7.83
C LEU A 346 1.96 -1.75 -8.93
N THR A 347 0.78 -2.35 -8.95
CA THR A 347 0.33 -3.28 -9.96
C THR A 347 -0.19 -2.55 -11.20
N ALA A 348 -0.35 -3.26 -12.32
CA ALA A 348 -0.86 -2.70 -13.56
C ALA A 348 -2.18 -1.91 -13.44
N PRO A 349 -3.22 -2.39 -12.74
CA PRO A 349 -4.45 -1.61 -12.61
C PRO A 349 -4.27 -0.31 -11.82
N GLU A 350 -3.42 -0.30 -10.81
CA GLU A 350 -3.11 0.90 -10.02
C GLU A 350 -2.29 1.90 -10.84
N LEU A 351 -1.31 1.42 -11.61
CA LEU A 351 -0.54 2.24 -12.54
C LEU A 351 -1.42 2.83 -13.65
N ALA A 352 -2.36 2.05 -14.19
CA ALA A 352 -3.31 2.50 -15.19
C ALA A 352 -4.25 3.57 -14.64
N TYR A 353 -4.79 3.36 -13.44
CA TYR A 353 -5.67 4.32 -12.76
C TYR A 353 -4.98 5.68 -12.56
N LEU A 354 -3.72 5.69 -12.16
CA LEU A 354 -2.93 6.91 -11.99
C LEU A 354 -2.42 7.51 -13.30
N GLY A 355 -2.60 6.84 -14.44
CA GLY A 355 -2.04 7.25 -15.73
C GLY A 355 -0.50 7.16 -15.79
N TRP A 356 0.11 6.31 -14.95
CA TRP A 356 1.57 6.12 -14.89
C TRP A 356 2.08 5.06 -15.86
N ALA A 357 1.18 4.23 -16.39
CA ALA A 357 1.49 3.25 -17.42
C ALA A 357 0.44 3.26 -18.53
N THR A 358 0.83 2.79 -19.72
CA THR A 358 -0.06 2.62 -20.87
C THR A 358 -0.16 1.14 -21.26
N PRO A 359 -1.31 0.72 -21.81
CA PRO A 359 -1.48 -0.66 -22.25
C PRO A 359 -0.63 -0.91 -23.50
N ALA A 360 -0.29 -2.18 -23.74
CA ALA A 360 0.33 -2.59 -25.01
C ALA A 360 -0.49 -2.09 -26.20
N PRO A 361 0.10 -1.86 -27.39
CA PRO A 361 -0.66 -1.50 -28.57
C PRO A 361 -1.78 -2.51 -28.82
N GLY A 362 -3.03 -2.05 -28.67
CA GLY A 362 -4.19 -2.92 -28.76
C GLY A 362 -4.52 -3.78 -27.54
N GLY A 363 -3.92 -3.50 -26.40
CA GLY A 363 -4.19 -4.11 -25.11
C GLY A 363 -5.06 -3.25 -24.20
N ASP A 364 -5.54 -2.10 -24.66
CA ASP A 364 -6.32 -1.12 -23.89
C ASP A 364 -7.75 -1.57 -23.60
N ARG A 365 -8.31 -2.34 -24.54
CA ARG A 365 -9.63 -2.97 -24.42
C ARG A 365 -9.67 -4.24 -25.24
N ILE A 366 -9.59 -5.38 -24.56
CA ILE A 366 -9.72 -6.71 -25.17
C ILE A 366 -11.09 -7.27 -24.80
N ASP A 367 -12.06 -7.03 -25.69
CA ASP A 367 -13.46 -7.48 -25.55
C ASP A 367 -13.83 -8.53 -26.62
N SER A 368 -15.10 -8.94 -26.67
CA SER A 368 -15.62 -9.95 -27.58
C SER A 368 -15.39 -9.63 -29.07
N SER A 369 -15.31 -8.34 -29.43
CA SER A 369 -15.07 -7.90 -30.80
C SER A 369 -13.63 -8.16 -31.22
N ARG A 370 -12.70 -8.04 -30.26
CA ARG A 370 -11.26 -8.14 -30.46
C ARG A 370 -10.73 -9.56 -30.26
N LEU A 371 -11.16 -10.20 -29.18
CA LEU A 371 -10.81 -11.59 -28.84
C LEU A 371 -12.01 -12.48 -29.15
N ARG A 372 -12.10 -12.88 -30.42
CA ARG A 372 -13.11 -13.84 -30.87
C ARG A 372 -12.89 -15.20 -30.20
N VAL A 373 -13.97 -15.96 -30.07
CA VAL A 373 -13.90 -17.32 -29.53
C VAL A 373 -12.94 -18.17 -30.38
N ARG A 374 -12.12 -18.97 -29.71
CA ARG A 374 -11.12 -19.90 -30.31
C ARG A 374 -10.02 -19.22 -31.09
N THR A 375 -9.89 -17.89 -31.00
CA THR A 375 -8.76 -17.16 -31.57
C THR A 375 -7.80 -16.75 -30.49
N THR A 376 -6.55 -16.48 -30.89
CA THR A 376 -5.49 -16.07 -29.97
C THR A 376 -5.01 -14.67 -30.32
N LEU A 377 -4.90 -13.82 -29.30
CA LEU A 377 -4.15 -12.57 -29.38
C LEU A 377 -2.80 -12.73 -28.69
N SER A 378 -1.76 -12.12 -29.26
CA SER A 378 -0.38 -12.28 -28.80
C SER A 378 0.28 -10.92 -28.63
N PHE A 379 1.00 -10.74 -27.52
CA PHE A 379 1.66 -9.50 -27.15
C PHE A 379 3.08 -9.79 -26.66
N SER A 380 3.97 -8.81 -26.79
CA SER A 380 5.27 -8.82 -26.10
C SER A 380 5.23 -7.74 -25.03
N LEU A 381 5.11 -8.15 -23.77
CA LEU A 381 4.93 -7.23 -22.65
C LEU A 381 6.27 -6.99 -21.96
N PRO A 382 6.78 -5.75 -21.90
CA PRO A 382 7.87 -5.40 -21.01
C PRO A 382 7.42 -5.56 -19.55
N ALA A 383 8.34 -5.98 -18.68
CA ALA A 383 8.09 -5.98 -17.25
C ALA A 383 7.78 -4.54 -16.78
N THR A 384 6.88 -4.39 -15.81
CA THR A 384 6.41 -3.06 -15.37
C THR A 384 7.54 -2.13 -14.96
N TYR A 385 8.59 -2.63 -14.30
CA TYR A 385 9.74 -1.80 -13.90
C TYR A 385 10.55 -1.23 -15.08
N LEU A 386 10.45 -1.84 -16.27
CA LEU A 386 11.30 -1.54 -17.43
C LEU A 386 10.81 -0.33 -18.22
N SER A 387 9.49 -0.15 -18.35
CA SER A 387 8.87 0.87 -19.18
C SER A 387 7.48 1.22 -18.65
N PRO A 388 7.09 2.51 -18.62
CA PRO A 388 5.69 2.89 -18.44
C PRO A 388 4.84 2.48 -19.64
N ASP A 389 5.46 2.37 -20.82
CA ASP A 389 4.73 2.17 -22.07
C ASP A 389 4.53 0.70 -22.40
N GLY A 390 3.29 0.37 -22.73
CA GLY A 390 2.93 -0.93 -23.29
C GLY A 390 3.04 -2.12 -22.33
N ASN A 391 3.05 -1.89 -21.02
CA ASN A 391 3.47 -2.89 -20.03
C ASN A 391 2.32 -3.75 -19.45
N TYR A 392 1.07 -3.49 -19.86
CA TYR A 392 -0.09 -4.28 -19.44
C TYR A 392 -1.12 -4.51 -20.55
N LEU A 393 -2.03 -5.44 -20.31
CA LEU A 393 -3.24 -5.69 -21.09
C LEU A 393 -4.46 -5.53 -20.19
N ARG A 394 -5.57 -5.05 -20.75
CA ARG A 394 -6.86 -4.89 -20.09
C ARG A 394 -7.92 -5.70 -20.84
N VAL A 395 -8.43 -6.74 -20.19
CA VAL A 395 -9.49 -7.60 -20.72
C VAL A 395 -10.83 -7.14 -20.16
N VAL A 396 -11.78 -6.94 -21.06
CA VAL A 396 -13.15 -6.51 -20.80
C VAL A 396 -14.05 -7.67 -21.22
N PRO A 397 -14.35 -8.62 -20.31
CA PRO A 397 -15.05 -9.86 -20.64
C PRO A 397 -16.57 -9.65 -20.81
N ASP A 398 -16.94 -8.78 -21.75
CA ASP A 398 -18.32 -8.44 -22.13
C ASP A 398 -19.14 -9.63 -22.67
N TRP A 399 -18.47 -10.76 -22.90
CA TRP A 399 -19.09 -12.02 -23.27
C TRP A 399 -19.63 -12.84 -22.09
N LEU A 400 -19.34 -12.45 -20.85
CA LEU A 400 -19.87 -13.11 -19.68
C LEU A 400 -21.22 -12.50 -19.30
N PRO A 401 -22.24 -13.32 -18.96
CA PRO A 401 -23.52 -12.81 -18.47
C PRO A 401 -23.38 -11.93 -17.22
N SER A 402 -22.39 -12.21 -16.36
CA SER A 402 -22.12 -11.42 -15.15
C SER A 402 -21.59 -10.02 -15.43
N TYR A 403 -21.12 -9.73 -16.65
CA TYR A 403 -20.49 -8.45 -16.96
C TYR A 403 -21.49 -7.28 -17.01
N SER A 404 -22.77 -7.54 -17.28
CA SER A 404 -23.81 -6.51 -17.22
C SER A 404 -24.19 -6.11 -15.80
N GLU A 405 -23.84 -6.91 -14.80
CA GLU A 405 -24.15 -6.65 -13.39
C GLU A 405 -23.07 -5.76 -12.75
N PRO A 406 -23.38 -4.52 -12.33
CA PRO A 406 -22.37 -3.56 -11.86
C PRO A 406 -21.54 -4.03 -10.66
N THR A 407 -22.09 -4.90 -9.82
CA THR A 407 -21.44 -5.39 -8.59
C THR A 407 -20.59 -6.63 -8.83
N VAL A 408 -20.85 -7.38 -9.90
CA VAL A 408 -20.20 -8.67 -10.18
C VAL A 408 -19.25 -8.60 -11.35
N GLY A 409 -19.54 -7.77 -12.36
CA GLY A 409 -18.69 -7.61 -13.53
C GLY A 409 -17.26 -7.21 -13.15
N LYS A 410 -16.26 -7.90 -13.72
CA LYS A 410 -14.83 -7.63 -13.48
C LYS A 410 -14.08 -7.41 -14.80
N ASN A 411 -13.11 -6.51 -14.76
CA ASN A 411 -12.07 -6.40 -15.78
C ASN A 411 -10.79 -7.08 -15.28
N LEU A 412 -9.98 -7.59 -16.20
CA LEU A 412 -8.67 -8.17 -15.87
C LEU A 412 -7.55 -7.26 -16.35
N TYR A 413 -6.53 -7.10 -15.53
CA TYR A 413 -5.25 -6.48 -15.89
C TYR A 413 -4.15 -7.53 -15.84
N ILE A 414 -3.42 -7.66 -16.95
CA ILE A 414 -2.41 -8.69 -17.15
C ILE A 414 -1.08 -7.99 -17.43
N ALA A 415 -0.06 -8.22 -16.60
CA ALA A 415 1.24 -7.58 -16.75
C ALA A 415 2.38 -8.49 -16.31
N VAL A 416 3.57 -8.24 -16.85
CA VAL A 416 4.78 -8.99 -16.48
C VAL A 416 5.45 -8.30 -15.31
N ARG A 417 5.76 -9.04 -14.25
CA ARG A 417 6.48 -8.52 -13.08
C ARG A 417 7.81 -9.26 -12.91
N VAL A 418 8.87 -8.51 -12.67
CA VAL A 418 10.24 -9.03 -12.48
C VAL A 418 10.83 -8.36 -11.26
N ASN A 419 11.58 -9.11 -10.45
CA ASN A 419 12.18 -8.63 -9.20
C ASN A 419 13.40 -7.73 -9.42
N LYS A 420 13.22 -6.60 -10.11
CA LYS A 420 14.24 -5.59 -10.40
C LYS A 420 13.66 -4.19 -10.22
N GLY A 421 14.54 -3.19 -10.16
CA GLY A 421 14.14 -1.79 -9.96
C GLY A 421 13.34 -1.61 -8.67
N GLY A 422 12.19 -0.93 -8.75
CA GLY A 422 11.30 -0.76 -7.61
C GLY A 422 10.64 -2.06 -7.11
N ASP A 423 10.67 -3.13 -7.90
CA ASP A 423 10.15 -4.46 -7.57
C ASP A 423 11.24 -5.41 -7.05
N ALA A 424 12.42 -4.92 -6.67
CA ALA A 424 13.55 -5.78 -6.27
C ALA A 424 13.23 -6.80 -5.16
N LEU A 425 12.25 -6.51 -4.29
CA LEU A 425 11.81 -7.40 -3.20
C LEU A 425 10.56 -8.22 -3.53
N LEU A 426 10.16 -8.27 -4.81
CA LEU A 426 8.97 -9.01 -5.23
C LEU A 426 9.11 -10.50 -4.92
N GLY A 427 8.14 -11.03 -4.17
CA GLY A 427 8.13 -12.43 -3.73
C GLY A 427 8.09 -13.40 -4.91
N THR A 428 8.66 -14.60 -4.72
CA THR A 428 8.78 -15.64 -5.77
C THR A 428 7.45 -16.13 -6.34
N PHE A 429 6.35 -15.95 -5.61
CA PHE A 429 5.02 -16.22 -6.13
C PHE A 429 4.69 -15.29 -7.31
N TYR A 430 5.10 -14.02 -7.28
CA TYR A 430 4.77 -13.00 -8.28
C TYR A 430 5.95 -12.71 -9.24
N ALA A 431 7.18 -12.87 -8.77
CA ALA A 431 8.36 -12.45 -9.50
C ALA A 431 8.66 -13.35 -10.70
N ASN A 432 9.06 -12.70 -11.81
CA ASN A 432 9.41 -13.32 -13.08
C ASN A 432 8.24 -14.06 -13.73
N LYS A 433 7.02 -13.50 -13.59
CA LYS A 433 5.77 -14.11 -14.03
C LYS A 433 4.84 -13.08 -14.68
N VAL A 434 3.82 -13.59 -15.34
CA VAL A 434 2.63 -12.81 -15.74
C VAL A 434 1.70 -12.75 -14.53
N ASN A 435 1.52 -11.58 -13.94
CA ASN A 435 0.55 -11.34 -12.88
C ASN A 435 -0.80 -10.94 -13.49
N ILE A 436 -1.87 -11.44 -12.88
CA ILE A 436 -3.24 -11.15 -13.27
C ILE A 436 -3.96 -10.58 -12.07
N HIS A 437 -4.50 -9.38 -12.26
CA HIS A 437 -5.32 -8.68 -11.29
C HIS A 437 -6.72 -8.50 -11.85
N GLU A 438 -7.73 -8.51 -10.99
CA GLU A 438 -9.11 -8.21 -11.34
C GLU A 438 -9.63 -7.03 -10.52
N LEU A 439 -10.68 -6.39 -11.01
CA LEU A 439 -11.29 -5.22 -10.39
C LEU A 439 -12.69 -4.97 -10.94
N ASN A 440 -13.52 -4.25 -10.18
CA ASN A 440 -14.91 -3.97 -10.56
C ASN A 440 -15.00 -3.23 -11.90
N ALA A 441 -15.71 -3.84 -12.87
CA ALA A 441 -15.82 -3.31 -14.22
C ALA A 441 -16.59 -1.98 -14.30
N SER A 442 -17.64 -1.80 -13.49
CA SER A 442 -18.41 -0.55 -13.49
C SER A 442 -17.56 0.64 -13.05
N LEU A 443 -16.71 0.44 -12.04
CA LEU A 443 -15.80 1.47 -11.51
C LEU A 443 -14.60 1.73 -12.44
N ASP A 444 -14.15 0.74 -13.18
CA ASP A 444 -12.99 0.85 -14.07
C ASP A 444 -13.32 1.32 -15.48
N ASN A 445 -14.51 1.01 -15.98
CA ASN A 445 -14.99 1.55 -17.25
C ASN A 445 -15.32 3.04 -17.14
N ASN A 446 -15.56 3.55 -15.93
CA ASN A 446 -15.81 4.96 -15.67
C ASN A 446 -15.11 5.43 -14.37
N PRO A 447 -13.76 5.53 -14.38
CA PRO A 447 -12.99 5.82 -13.17
C PRO A 447 -13.28 7.20 -12.58
N LEU A 448 -13.80 8.13 -13.40
CA LEU A 448 -14.16 9.49 -12.99
C LEU A 448 -15.54 9.60 -12.34
N ALA A 449 -16.44 8.63 -12.55
CA ALA A 449 -17.76 8.68 -11.92
C ALA A 449 -17.69 8.42 -10.42
N GLN A 450 -16.74 7.58 -9.98
CA GLN A 450 -16.57 7.19 -8.58
C GLN A 450 -15.07 7.05 -8.23
N PRO A 451 -14.31 8.16 -8.25
CA PRO A 451 -12.85 8.14 -8.12
C PRO A 451 -12.35 7.52 -6.81
N TYR A 452 -13.16 7.59 -5.74
CA TYR A 452 -12.75 7.19 -4.40
C TYR A 452 -13.50 5.96 -3.86
N THR A 453 -14.36 5.34 -4.65
CA THR A 453 -14.97 4.07 -4.28
C THR A 453 -13.92 2.95 -4.32
N ASN A 454 -13.96 2.04 -3.34
CA ASN A 454 -13.09 0.88 -3.34
C ASN A 454 -13.34 -0.01 -4.57
N ARG A 455 -12.34 -0.07 -5.46
CA ARG A 455 -12.38 -0.87 -6.70
C ARG A 455 -12.11 -2.35 -6.48
N GLN A 456 -11.65 -2.71 -5.28
CA GLN A 456 -11.21 -4.04 -4.88
C GLN A 456 -10.25 -4.65 -5.90
N THR A 457 -9.15 -3.94 -6.19
CA THR A 457 -8.05 -4.49 -6.99
C THR A 457 -7.57 -5.77 -6.33
N THR A 458 -7.74 -6.90 -7.01
CA THR A 458 -7.50 -8.23 -6.43
C THR A 458 -6.49 -9.00 -7.26
N CYS A 459 -5.42 -9.50 -6.66
CA CYS A 459 -4.53 -10.43 -7.34
C CYS A 459 -5.22 -11.79 -7.51
N VAL A 460 -5.38 -12.25 -8.75
CA VAL A 460 -6.01 -13.54 -9.08
C VAL A 460 -4.98 -14.65 -9.10
N THR A 461 -3.90 -14.46 -9.85
CA THR A 461 -2.86 -15.49 -10.04
C THR A 461 -1.59 -14.92 -10.66
N ALA A 462 -0.53 -15.73 -10.68
CA ALA A 462 0.73 -15.43 -11.36
C ALA A 462 1.23 -16.65 -12.16
N ILE A 463 1.47 -16.47 -13.45
CA ILE A 463 1.75 -17.54 -14.41
C ILE A 463 3.25 -17.59 -14.73
N GLN A 464 3.86 -18.76 -14.52
CA GLN A 464 5.28 -18.95 -14.83
C GLN A 464 5.58 -18.84 -16.33
N PRO A 465 6.79 -18.43 -16.74
CA PRO A 465 7.24 -18.54 -18.12
C PRO A 465 7.07 -19.95 -18.66
N ARG A 466 6.66 -20.06 -19.92
CA ARG A 466 6.38 -21.32 -20.62
C ARG A 466 5.28 -22.18 -19.97
N SER A 467 4.30 -21.54 -19.35
CA SER A 467 3.10 -22.22 -18.84
C SER A 467 1.83 -21.46 -19.21
N GLN A 468 0.68 -22.02 -18.83
CA GLN A 468 -0.63 -21.43 -19.07
C GLN A 468 -1.52 -21.62 -17.85
N THR A 469 -2.55 -20.81 -17.74
CA THR A 469 -3.61 -20.96 -16.73
C THR A 469 -4.96 -20.76 -17.38
N ASN A 470 -5.90 -21.63 -17.02
CA ASN A 470 -7.30 -21.48 -17.38
C ASN A 470 -8.01 -20.66 -16.30
N LEU A 471 -8.49 -19.47 -16.67
CA LEU A 471 -9.35 -18.64 -15.84
C LEU A 471 -10.80 -19.01 -16.14
N THR A 472 -11.28 -20.08 -15.50
CA THR A 472 -12.60 -20.67 -15.78
C THR A 472 -13.75 -19.68 -15.60
N ALA A 473 -13.68 -18.80 -14.59
CA ALA A 473 -14.68 -17.76 -14.35
C ALA A 473 -14.80 -16.75 -15.52
N TYR A 474 -13.81 -16.71 -16.41
CA TYR A 474 -13.70 -15.75 -17.50
C TYR A 474 -13.81 -16.38 -18.90
N ASN A 475 -13.93 -17.71 -18.99
CA ASN A 475 -13.79 -18.47 -20.23
C ASN A 475 -12.52 -18.08 -21.02
N LEU A 476 -11.40 -17.94 -20.31
CA LEU A 476 -10.16 -17.38 -20.85
C LEU A 476 -8.95 -18.22 -20.46
N VAL A 477 -8.15 -18.62 -21.44
CA VAL A 477 -6.80 -19.19 -21.21
C VAL A 477 -5.76 -18.09 -21.42
N VAL A 478 -4.91 -17.90 -20.42
CA VAL A 478 -3.77 -16.98 -20.48
C VAL A 478 -2.48 -17.79 -20.54
N TYR A 479 -1.65 -17.46 -21.51
CA TYR A 479 -0.39 -18.12 -21.80
C TYR A 479 0.77 -17.19 -21.49
N SER A 480 1.77 -17.73 -20.81
CA SER A 480 3.06 -17.09 -20.57
C SER A 480 4.11 -17.81 -21.43
N GLY A 481 4.63 -17.10 -22.42
CA GLY A 481 5.50 -17.62 -23.46
C GLY A 481 7.00 -17.54 -23.11
N PHE A 482 7.81 -17.26 -24.12
CA PHE A 482 9.26 -17.07 -23.98
C PHE A 482 9.65 -15.60 -23.72
N TRP A 483 10.75 -15.41 -23.01
CA TRP A 483 11.44 -14.11 -22.92
C TRP A 483 11.99 -13.69 -24.29
N VAL A 484 11.81 -12.43 -24.65
CA VAL A 484 12.18 -11.88 -25.96
C VAL A 484 13.53 -11.18 -25.87
N GLY A 485 14.48 -11.61 -26.71
CA GLY A 485 15.74 -10.90 -26.93
C GLY A 485 16.67 -10.81 -25.71
N GLY A 486 16.55 -11.73 -24.75
CA GLY A 486 17.33 -11.70 -23.50
C GLY A 486 16.99 -10.50 -22.60
N LYS A 487 15.85 -9.87 -22.82
CA LYS A 487 15.32 -8.76 -22.01
C LYS A 487 14.20 -9.27 -21.12
N ASP A 488 13.84 -8.45 -20.14
CA ASP A 488 12.67 -8.66 -19.28
C ASP A 488 11.38 -8.28 -20.02
N ILE A 489 11.21 -8.83 -21.23
CA ILE A 489 10.03 -8.70 -22.09
C ILE A 489 9.52 -10.12 -22.35
N LEU A 490 8.28 -10.41 -22.01
CA LEU A 490 7.70 -11.75 -22.11
C LEU A 490 6.60 -11.79 -23.16
N ARG A 491 6.55 -12.85 -23.97
CA ARG A 491 5.38 -13.08 -24.83
C ARG A 491 4.20 -13.53 -23.99
N VAL A 492 3.06 -12.88 -24.16
CA VAL A 492 1.81 -13.21 -23.48
C VAL A 492 0.73 -13.43 -24.53
N HIS A 493 0.00 -14.53 -24.41
CA HIS A 493 -1.09 -14.86 -25.31
C HIS A 493 -2.40 -15.01 -24.55
N LEU A 494 -3.51 -14.66 -25.21
CA LEU A 494 -4.86 -14.75 -24.67
C LEU A 494 -5.72 -15.53 -25.65
N CYS A 495 -6.47 -16.52 -25.17
CA CYS A 495 -7.47 -17.21 -25.97
C CYS A 495 -8.77 -17.36 -25.18
N ARG A 496 -9.87 -16.87 -25.76
CA ARG A 496 -11.21 -17.06 -25.23
C ARG A 496 -11.81 -18.36 -25.78
N TYR A 497 -12.48 -19.13 -24.94
CA TYR A 497 -13.25 -20.30 -25.36
C TYR A 497 -14.75 -20.13 -25.08
N ASP A 498 -15.58 -21.00 -25.64
CA ASP A 498 -17.03 -20.98 -25.39
C ASP A 498 -17.42 -22.00 -24.32
N SER A 499 -17.04 -23.27 -24.52
CA SER A 499 -17.42 -24.37 -23.63
C SER A 499 -16.23 -24.98 -22.88
N THR A 500 -15.11 -25.23 -23.57
CA THR A 500 -13.94 -25.88 -22.97
C THR A 500 -12.63 -25.18 -23.32
N PRO A 501 -11.64 -25.10 -22.40
CA PRO A 501 -10.31 -24.58 -22.70
C PRO A 501 -9.58 -25.33 -23.82
N ASP A 502 -9.97 -26.57 -24.14
CA ASP A 502 -9.38 -27.36 -25.23
C ASP A 502 -9.66 -26.78 -26.63
N GLU A 503 -10.61 -25.85 -26.74
CA GLU A 503 -10.84 -25.06 -27.95
C GLU A 503 -9.69 -24.10 -28.27
N CYS A 504 -8.84 -23.81 -27.28
CA CYS A 504 -7.68 -22.96 -27.42
C CYS A 504 -6.43 -23.76 -27.81
N PRO A 505 -5.52 -23.17 -28.61
CA PRO A 505 -4.31 -23.87 -29.04
C PRO A 505 -3.37 -24.13 -27.86
N SER A 506 -2.68 -25.27 -27.87
CA SER A 506 -1.63 -25.55 -26.89
C SER A 506 -0.51 -24.51 -26.94
N LEU A 507 0.14 -24.24 -25.79
CA LEU A 507 1.30 -23.34 -25.75
C LEU A 507 2.40 -23.73 -26.74
N LYS A 508 2.63 -25.03 -26.95
CA LYS A 508 3.64 -25.52 -27.92
C LYS A 508 3.33 -25.11 -29.36
N SER A 509 2.05 -24.95 -29.71
CA SER A 509 1.61 -24.45 -31.01
C SER A 509 1.87 -22.96 -31.17
N LEU A 510 1.59 -22.18 -30.12
CA LEU A 510 1.79 -20.73 -30.09
C LEU A 510 3.28 -20.34 -30.02
N GLU A 511 4.08 -21.18 -29.37
CA GLU A 511 5.48 -20.94 -29.07
C GLU A 511 6.36 -22.06 -29.66
N PRO A 512 6.45 -22.16 -31.00
CA PRO A 512 7.27 -23.17 -31.64
C PRO A 512 8.74 -22.99 -31.22
N PRO A 513 9.51 -24.07 -31.10
CA PRO A 513 10.93 -23.99 -30.80
C PRO A 513 11.61 -23.04 -31.79
N LEU A 514 12.47 -22.16 -31.27
CA LEU A 514 13.35 -21.37 -32.14
C LEU A 514 14.11 -22.35 -33.06
N PRO A 515 14.25 -22.02 -34.35
CA PRO A 515 15.08 -22.80 -35.24
C PRO A 515 16.45 -23.01 -34.58
N PRO A 516 17.07 -24.20 -34.72
CA PRO A 516 18.41 -24.42 -34.21
C PRO A 516 19.30 -23.28 -34.71
N ALA A 517 20.08 -22.69 -33.79
CA ALA A 517 20.99 -21.62 -34.14
C ALA A 517 21.82 -22.06 -35.36
N PRO A 518 22.01 -21.20 -36.37
CA PRO A 518 22.81 -21.56 -37.52
C PRO A 518 24.16 -22.09 -37.03
N PRO A 519 24.69 -23.16 -37.65
CA PRO A 519 25.95 -23.76 -37.22
C PRO A 519 26.98 -22.64 -37.10
N ARG A 520 27.63 -22.54 -35.93
CA ARG A 520 28.68 -21.53 -35.73
C ARG A 520 29.66 -21.68 -36.90
N PRO A 521 30.02 -20.57 -37.59
CA PRO A 521 31.05 -20.67 -38.61
C PRO A 521 32.28 -21.32 -37.99
N PRO A 522 32.96 -22.23 -38.71
CA PRO A 522 34.15 -22.88 -38.19
C PRO A 522 35.09 -21.81 -37.66
N PRO A 523 35.73 -22.03 -36.49
CA PRO A 523 36.67 -21.07 -35.94
C PRO A 523 37.65 -20.67 -37.05
N PRO A 524 37.92 -19.37 -37.24
CA PRO A 524 38.81 -18.92 -38.29
C PRO A 524 40.13 -19.70 -38.16
N PRO A 525 40.71 -20.18 -39.28
CA PRO A 525 41.96 -20.91 -39.23
C PRO A 525 42.97 -20.11 -38.40
N PRO A 526 43.74 -20.78 -37.53
CA PRO A 526 44.71 -20.11 -36.68
C PRO A 526 45.54 -19.18 -37.55
N LYS A 527 45.54 -17.88 -37.22
CA LYS A 527 46.33 -16.90 -37.95
C LYS A 527 47.76 -17.45 -38.04
N PRO A 528 48.39 -17.43 -39.24
CA PRO A 528 49.80 -17.75 -39.36
C PRO A 528 50.58 -17.00 -38.29
N PRO A 529 51.56 -17.64 -37.63
CA PRO A 529 52.37 -16.97 -36.62
C PRO A 529 52.87 -15.66 -37.23
N SER A 530 52.49 -14.55 -36.60
CA SER A 530 52.93 -13.23 -37.05
C SER A 530 54.47 -13.26 -37.09
N PRO A 531 55.11 -12.79 -38.17
CA PRO A 531 56.56 -12.73 -38.24
C PRO A 531 57.04 -12.01 -36.98
N THR A 532 57.98 -12.66 -36.29
CA THR A 532 58.56 -12.18 -35.04
C THR A 532 58.92 -10.70 -35.21
N PRO A 533 58.37 -9.78 -34.39
CA PRO A 533 58.77 -8.39 -34.44
C PRO A 533 60.29 -8.34 -34.31
N ARG A 534 60.97 -7.70 -35.28
CA ARG A 534 62.39 -7.39 -35.11
C ARG A 534 62.53 -6.64 -33.80
N LEU A 535 63.34 -7.19 -32.90
CA LEU A 535 63.75 -6.56 -31.66
C LEU A 535 64.10 -5.10 -31.95
N PRO A 536 63.43 -4.13 -31.29
CA PRO A 536 63.89 -2.75 -31.29
C PRO A 536 65.33 -2.76 -30.76
N SER A 537 66.23 -2.13 -31.50
CA SER A 537 67.57 -1.81 -31.02
C SER A 537 67.46 -1.11 -29.66
N SER A 538 68.20 -1.63 -28.68
CA SER A 538 68.21 -1.15 -27.30
C SER A 538 68.30 0.39 -27.22
N PRO A 539 67.35 1.06 -26.55
CA PRO A 539 67.50 2.44 -26.16
C PRO A 539 68.70 2.55 -25.22
N ARG A 540 69.61 3.46 -25.57
CA ARG A 540 70.74 3.87 -24.74
C ARG A 540 70.22 4.33 -23.37
N LEU A 541 70.72 3.71 -22.30
CA LEU A 541 70.35 4.01 -20.92
C LEU A 541 70.58 5.51 -20.61
N PRO A 542 69.58 6.23 -20.06
CA PRO A 542 69.78 7.55 -19.48
C PRO A 542 70.63 7.46 -18.20
N PRO A 543 71.40 8.52 -17.86
CA PRO A 543 72.17 8.56 -16.62
C PRO A 543 71.26 8.47 -15.39
N SER A 544 71.68 7.64 -14.42
CA SER A 544 70.96 7.36 -13.18
C SER A 544 70.62 8.64 -12.39
N PRO A 545 69.37 8.82 -11.95
CA PRO A 545 69.03 9.87 -10.99
C PRO A 545 69.69 9.61 -9.64
N ARG A 546 70.27 10.66 -9.05
CA ARG A 546 70.72 10.67 -7.65
C ARG A 546 69.55 10.30 -6.74
N LEU A 547 69.76 9.28 -5.90
CA LEU A 547 68.86 8.91 -4.81
C LEU A 547 68.71 10.07 -3.81
N PRO A 548 67.47 10.42 -3.42
CA PRO A 548 67.23 11.23 -2.23
C PRO A 548 67.61 10.43 -0.98
N SER A 549 68.31 11.10 -0.07
CA SER A 549 68.64 10.60 1.27
C SER A 549 67.39 10.16 2.02
N SER A 550 67.41 8.91 2.50
CA SER A 550 66.34 8.30 3.29
C SER A 550 66.03 9.10 4.57
N PRO A 551 64.74 9.28 4.93
CA PRO A 551 64.39 9.77 6.25
C PRO A 551 64.70 8.71 7.31
N ARG A 552 65.34 9.19 8.38
CA ARG A 552 65.74 8.45 9.58
C ARG A 552 64.53 7.75 10.24
N PRO A 553 64.62 6.47 10.63
CA PRO A 553 63.56 5.79 11.36
C PRO A 553 63.27 6.47 12.70
N GLN A 554 62.01 6.80 12.97
CA GLN A 554 61.56 7.21 14.29
C GLN A 554 61.69 6.04 15.27
N ALA A 555 62.30 6.33 16.43
CA ALA A 555 62.48 5.38 17.51
C ALA A 555 61.12 5.01 18.14
N SER A 556 60.93 3.71 18.37
CA SER A 556 59.77 3.14 19.05
C SER A 556 59.58 3.74 20.45
N PRO A 557 58.33 3.98 20.90
CA PRO A 557 58.07 4.41 22.27
C PRO A 557 58.42 3.31 23.28
N ARG A 558 59.12 3.72 24.33
CA ARG A 558 59.52 2.91 25.49
C ARG A 558 58.27 2.46 26.29
N PRO A 559 58.18 1.20 26.75
CA PRO A 559 57.08 0.74 27.59
C PRO A 559 57.11 1.42 28.97
N GLN A 560 55.96 1.94 29.40
CA GLN A 560 55.77 2.50 30.74
C GLN A 560 55.57 1.40 31.81
N PRO A 561 55.94 1.65 33.08
CA PRO A 561 55.87 0.67 34.14
C PRO A 561 54.44 0.45 34.64
N SER A 562 54.10 -0.82 34.88
CA SER A 562 52.89 -1.28 35.58
C SER A 562 52.77 -0.68 36.98
N LYS A 563 51.70 0.09 37.23
CA LYS A 563 51.27 0.51 38.57
C LYS A 563 50.02 -0.26 39.00
N THR A 564 50.22 -1.13 39.99
CA THR A 564 49.39 -1.33 41.20
C THR A 564 47.87 -1.49 41.07
N SER A 565 47.43 -2.74 41.30
CA SER A 565 46.47 -3.17 42.35
C SER A 565 45.32 -2.23 42.70
N LEU A 566 44.13 -2.52 42.20
CA LEU A 566 42.85 -2.13 42.81
C LEU A 566 42.12 -3.37 43.33
N LYS A 567 41.82 -3.31 44.64
CA LYS A 567 41.17 -4.34 45.45
C LYS A 567 39.72 -4.57 45.03
N SER A 568 39.31 -5.83 45.05
CA SER A 568 37.93 -6.28 44.97
C SER A 568 37.10 -5.81 46.19
N PRO A 569 35.81 -5.46 46.02
CA PRO A 569 34.88 -5.28 47.14
C PRO A 569 34.41 -6.65 47.70
N PRO A 570 34.07 -6.73 49.00
CA PRO A 570 33.60 -7.97 49.62
C PRO A 570 32.13 -8.28 49.30
N PRO A 571 31.72 -9.56 49.40
CA PRO A 571 30.35 -9.99 49.13
C PRO A 571 29.40 -9.64 50.29
N PRO A 572 28.07 -9.56 50.02
CA PRO A 572 27.09 -9.25 51.05
C PRO A 572 26.92 -10.44 52.00
N ARG A 573 26.85 -10.15 53.31
CA ARG A 573 26.31 -11.08 54.31
C ARG A 573 24.83 -10.79 54.53
N LYS A 574 24.12 -11.88 54.81
CA LYS A 574 22.69 -12.06 55.11
C LYS A 574 22.05 -10.97 55.95
#